data_AF-S5WEY4-F1
#
_entry.id   AF-S5WEY4-F1
#
_cell.length_a   1.000
_cell.length_b   1.000
_cell.length_c   1.000
_cell.angle_alpha   90.00
_cell.angle_beta   90.00
_cell.angle_gamma   90.00
#
_symmetry.space_group_name_H-M   'P 1'
#
loop_
_entity.id
_entity.type
_entity.pdbx_description
1 polymer ?
#
loop_
_entity_poly.entity_id
_entity_poly.type
_entity_poly.pdbx_seq_one_letter_code
_entity_poly.pdbx_strand_id
1 'polypeptide(L)'
;MKQIRDLDSISFSDWFMSKGGTRASIQRLWDPVAYALGFIDCDNISARCMLTIFSLFATKTEASLLRMLKGSPDMYLSGPIRKYIEDRGGEFHLRWGCREILYNRSTDGGTLVTGLAMSKATNKKIVTADAYVAACDVPGIKRLLPQEWKKMEIFDNIYKLDGVPVVTVQLRYNGWVTELQDLNHSRQLKEATGLDNLLYTPDADFSCFADLALTSPEDYYIEGQGSLLQCVLTPGDPYMPLLNEEIIKRVSQQVLDLFPSARGLEVTWTSVVKIGQSLY
;
A
#
# COMPACT_ATOMS: atom_id res chain seq x y z
N MET A 1 1.51 -8.00 25.57
CA MET A 1 0.29 -7.76 24.76
C MET A 1 -0.78 -6.91 25.46
N LYS A 2 -1.26 -7.21 26.68
CA LYS A 2 -2.26 -6.35 27.37
C LYS A 2 -1.82 -4.88 27.48
N GLN A 3 -0.59 -4.64 27.92
CA GLN A 3 -0.01 -3.30 28.02
C GLN A 3 0.15 -2.55 26.69
N ILE A 4 0.17 -3.22 25.52
CA ILE A 4 0.30 -2.55 24.21
C ILE A 4 -1.07 -2.02 23.75
N ARG A 5 -2.17 -2.70 24.11
CA ARG A 5 -3.52 -2.30 23.72
C ARG A 5 -3.93 -0.96 24.32
N ASP A 6 -3.42 -0.65 25.50
CA ASP A 6 -3.70 0.59 26.24
C ASP A 6 -2.93 1.80 25.68
N LEU A 7 -2.08 1.60 24.66
CA LEU A 7 -1.26 2.65 24.04
C LEU A 7 -1.85 3.14 22.71
N ASP A 8 -3.14 2.91 22.47
CA ASP A 8 -3.78 3.29 21.21
C ASP A 8 -3.90 4.81 21.06
N SER A 9 -4.12 5.50 22.19
CA SER A 9 -4.38 6.95 22.27
C SER A 9 -3.12 7.81 22.42
N ILE A 10 -1.93 7.25 22.23
CA ILE A 10 -0.65 7.96 22.32
C ILE A 10 0.16 7.70 21.05
N SER A 11 0.80 8.75 20.54
CA SER A 11 1.66 8.65 19.38
C SER A 11 2.89 7.77 19.67
N PHE A 12 3.45 7.16 18.64
CA PHE A 12 4.70 6.41 18.79
C PHE A 12 5.85 7.31 19.24
N SER A 13 5.91 8.56 18.77
CA SER A 13 6.87 9.56 19.22
C SER A 13 6.78 9.83 20.72
N ASP A 14 5.58 10.12 21.25
CA ASP A 14 5.40 10.38 22.68
C ASP A 14 5.81 9.18 23.53
N TRP A 15 5.39 7.99 23.10
CA TRP A 15 5.79 6.76 23.76
C TRP A 15 7.31 6.57 23.73
N PHE A 16 7.95 6.72 22.57
CA PHE A 16 9.38 6.48 22.39
C PHE A 16 10.23 7.48 23.18
N MET A 17 9.87 8.77 23.14
CA MET A 17 10.54 9.82 23.92
C MET A 17 10.38 9.59 25.43
N SER A 18 9.22 9.11 25.90
CA SER A 18 9.01 8.73 27.30
C SER A 18 9.90 7.59 27.79
N LYS A 19 10.50 6.82 26.86
CA LYS A 19 11.44 5.72 27.14
C LYS A 19 12.90 6.10 26.93
N GLY A 20 13.20 7.40 26.77
CA GLY A 20 14.57 7.90 26.57
C GLY A 20 15.02 7.89 25.11
N GLY A 21 14.08 7.72 24.17
CA GLY A 21 14.32 7.92 22.74
C GLY A 21 14.71 9.36 22.40
N THR A 22 15.24 9.56 21.20
CA THR A 22 15.63 10.89 20.70
C THR A 22 14.89 11.23 19.41
N ARG A 23 14.68 12.53 19.19
CA ARG A 23 14.07 13.04 17.95
C ARG A 23 14.87 12.65 16.70
N ALA A 24 16.20 12.63 16.80
CA ALA A 24 17.07 12.19 15.71
C ALA A 24 16.84 10.71 15.35
N SER A 25 16.62 9.84 16.34
CA SER A 25 16.27 8.43 16.08
C SER A 25 14.90 8.30 15.44
N ILE A 26 13.93 9.14 15.81
CA ILE A 26 12.62 9.17 15.16
C ILE A 26 12.80 9.52 13.67
N GLN A 27 13.44 10.65 13.39
CA GLN A 27 13.58 11.16 12.02
C GLN A 27 14.41 10.24 11.11
N ARG A 28 15.50 9.65 11.62
CA ARG A 28 16.43 8.89 10.77
C ARG A 28 16.10 7.40 10.64
N LEU A 29 15.28 6.85 11.53
CA LEU A 29 14.99 5.41 11.56
C LEU A 29 13.50 5.13 11.65
N TRP A 30 12.81 5.72 12.64
CA TRP A 30 11.43 5.31 12.91
C TRP A 30 10.42 5.93 11.95
N ASP A 31 10.62 7.15 11.47
CA ASP A 31 9.74 7.78 10.49
C ASP A 31 9.74 7.01 9.15
N PRO A 32 10.90 6.64 8.54
CA PRO A 32 10.90 5.78 7.35
C PRO A 32 10.14 4.46 7.56
N VAL A 33 10.25 3.85 8.74
CA VAL A 33 9.54 2.60 9.07
C VAL A 33 8.04 2.85 9.27
N ALA A 34 7.65 3.90 9.99
CA ALA A 34 6.25 4.26 10.22
C ALA A 34 5.56 4.62 8.91
N TYR A 35 6.23 5.40 8.06
CA TYR A 35 5.76 5.71 6.72
C TYR A 35 5.59 4.46 5.89
N ALA A 36 6.53 3.52 5.89
CA ALA A 36 6.37 2.30 5.10
C ALA A 36 5.25 1.37 5.62
N LEU A 37 4.97 1.38 6.93
CA LEU A 37 3.98 0.50 7.56
C LEU A 37 2.56 1.08 7.56
N GLY A 38 2.43 2.39 7.78
CA GLY A 38 1.14 3.07 7.99
C GLY A 38 0.96 4.35 7.18
N PHE A 39 1.92 4.72 6.32
CA PHE A 39 1.90 5.91 5.47
C PHE A 39 1.87 7.27 6.22
N ILE A 40 2.07 7.25 7.54
CA ILE A 40 2.12 8.44 8.41
C ILE A 40 3.35 8.37 9.34
N ASP A 41 3.77 9.54 9.83
CA ASP A 41 4.96 9.66 10.69
C ASP A 41 4.73 9.15 12.13
N CYS A 42 5.80 9.14 12.91
CA CYS A 42 5.75 8.71 14.31
C CYS A 42 4.94 9.64 15.23
N ASP A 43 4.73 10.90 14.85
CA ASP A 43 3.95 11.87 15.63
C ASP A 43 2.44 11.60 15.49
N ASN A 44 2.02 11.03 14.38
CA ASN A 44 0.62 10.73 14.07
C ASN A 44 0.26 9.25 14.24
N ILE A 45 1.21 8.33 14.04
CA ILE A 45 0.92 6.89 14.20
C ILE A 45 0.75 6.51 15.67
N SER A 46 -0.25 5.67 15.94
CA SER A 46 -0.46 5.10 17.27
C SER A 46 0.72 4.24 17.72
N ALA A 47 1.18 4.42 18.97
CA ALA A 47 2.21 3.58 19.58
C ALA A 47 1.82 2.11 19.57
N ARG A 48 0.53 1.80 19.76
CA ARG A 48 0.01 0.43 19.68
C ARG A 48 0.30 -0.22 18.34
N CYS A 49 0.13 0.50 17.23
CA CYS A 49 0.33 -0.01 15.88
C CYS A 49 1.77 -0.51 15.71
N MET A 50 2.74 0.39 15.94
CA MET A 50 4.17 0.10 15.83
C MET A 50 4.62 -1.01 16.79
N LEU A 51 4.23 -0.93 18.07
CA LEU A 51 4.65 -1.89 19.08
C LEU A 51 4.05 -3.28 18.89
N THR A 52 2.89 -3.39 18.25
CA THR A 52 2.33 -4.69 17.88
C THR A 52 3.22 -5.41 16.87
N ILE A 53 3.72 -4.67 15.86
CA ILE A 53 4.65 -5.20 14.85
C ILE A 53 5.99 -5.55 15.49
N PHE A 54 6.54 -4.68 16.33
CA PHE A 54 7.80 -4.97 17.03
C PHE A 54 7.69 -6.16 17.99
N SER A 55 6.56 -6.31 18.67
CA SER A 55 6.30 -7.49 19.48
C SER A 55 6.25 -8.76 18.62
N LEU A 56 5.73 -8.69 17.39
CA LEU A 56 5.74 -9.82 16.48
C LEU A 56 7.17 -10.19 16.08
N PHE A 57 8.00 -9.21 15.71
CA PHE A 57 9.41 -9.42 15.39
C PHE A 57 10.21 -9.97 16.58
N ALA A 58 9.96 -9.47 17.79
CA ALA A 58 10.65 -9.91 18.99
C ALA A 58 10.28 -11.33 19.43
N THR A 59 9.10 -11.84 19.04
CA THR A 59 8.57 -13.13 19.53
C THR A 59 8.62 -14.26 18.50
N LYS A 60 8.89 -13.94 17.23
CA LYS A 60 8.95 -14.92 16.14
C LYS A 60 10.18 -14.69 15.28
N THR A 61 11.10 -15.65 15.29
CA THR A 61 12.40 -15.58 14.59
C THR A 61 12.28 -15.19 13.12
N GLU A 62 11.26 -15.70 12.42
CA GLU A 62 11.09 -15.45 10.99
C GLU A 62 10.14 -14.29 10.68
N ALA A 63 9.51 -13.65 11.67
CA ALA A 63 8.50 -12.64 11.40
C ALA A 63 9.07 -11.34 10.82
N SER A 64 10.38 -11.09 10.96
CA SER A 64 11.07 -9.96 10.33
C SER A 64 11.59 -10.27 8.93
N LEU A 65 11.46 -11.51 8.44
CA LEU A 65 11.84 -11.85 7.07
C LEU A 65 10.82 -11.29 6.08
N LEU A 66 11.25 -10.31 5.30
CA LEU A 66 10.46 -9.75 4.22
C LEU A 66 10.61 -10.63 2.98
N ARG A 67 9.48 -10.98 2.36
CA ARG A 67 9.44 -11.74 1.11
C ARG A 67 8.62 -10.95 0.11
N MET A 68 9.22 -10.72 -1.05
CA MET A 68 8.55 -10.07 -2.17
C MET A 68 7.80 -11.13 -2.99
N LEU A 69 6.64 -10.75 -3.53
CA LEU A 69 5.96 -11.60 -4.48
C LEU A 69 6.83 -11.69 -5.74
N LYS A 70 6.98 -12.88 -6.32
CA LYS A 70 7.92 -13.10 -7.43
C LYS A 70 7.58 -12.36 -8.74
N GLY A 71 6.39 -11.79 -8.83
CA GLY A 71 5.87 -11.06 -9.99
C GLY A 71 4.55 -10.36 -9.66
N SER A 72 3.71 -10.13 -10.67
CA SER A 72 2.44 -9.43 -10.54
C SER A 72 1.50 -10.08 -9.51
N PRO A 73 0.90 -9.29 -8.59
CA PRO A 73 -0.16 -9.77 -7.71
C PRO A 73 -1.33 -10.42 -8.43
N ASP A 74 -1.65 -9.98 -9.66
CA ASP A 74 -2.73 -10.59 -10.44
C ASP A 74 -2.41 -12.04 -10.81
N MET A 75 -1.17 -12.32 -11.21
CA MET A 75 -0.75 -13.65 -11.65
C MET A 75 -0.42 -14.59 -10.49
N TYR A 76 0.19 -14.07 -9.43
CA TYR A 76 0.76 -14.91 -8.37
C TYR A 76 0.03 -14.85 -7.02
N LEU A 77 -0.99 -14.01 -6.89
CA LEU A 77 -1.83 -13.95 -5.69
C LEU A 77 -3.33 -14.02 -6.02
N SER A 78 -3.89 -13.00 -6.66
CA SER A 78 -5.35 -12.94 -6.88
C SER A 78 -5.84 -13.89 -7.96
N GLY A 79 -5.05 -14.16 -8.99
CA GLY A 79 -5.37 -15.13 -10.05
C GLY A 79 -5.55 -16.55 -9.52
N PRO A 80 -4.59 -17.11 -8.77
CA PRO A 80 -4.75 -18.42 -8.13
C PRO A 80 -5.96 -18.49 -7.19
N ILE A 81 -6.22 -17.43 -6.41
CA ILE A 81 -7.40 -17.34 -5.54
C ILE A 81 -8.68 -17.34 -6.37
N ARG A 82 -8.74 -16.54 -7.45
CA ARG A 82 -9.89 -16.50 -8.37
C ARG A 82 -10.15 -17.88 -8.96
N LYS A 83 -9.12 -18.53 -9.50
CA LYS A 83 -9.23 -19.87 -10.08
C LYS A 83 -9.77 -20.88 -9.07
N TYR A 84 -9.23 -20.88 -7.84
CA TYR A 84 -9.69 -21.78 -6.78
C TYR A 84 -11.19 -21.64 -6.49
N ILE A 85 -11.70 -20.41 -6.52
CA ILE A 85 -13.11 -20.07 -6.28
C ILE A 85 -13.97 -20.48 -7.50
N GLU A 86 -13.53 -20.18 -8.72
CA GLU A 86 -14.24 -20.54 -9.96
C GLU A 86 -14.34 -22.06 -10.16
N ASP A 87 -13.27 -22.80 -9.86
CA ASP A 87 -13.25 -24.27 -9.91
C ASP A 87 -14.25 -24.91 -8.91
N ARG A 88 -14.76 -24.13 -7.95
CA ARG A 88 -15.78 -24.54 -6.95
C ARG A 88 -17.15 -23.91 -7.19
N GLY A 89 -17.37 -23.35 -8.38
CA GLY A 89 -18.65 -22.76 -8.78
C GLY A 89 -18.89 -21.34 -8.28
N GLY A 90 -17.88 -20.68 -7.71
CA GLY A 90 -17.97 -19.26 -7.41
C GLY A 90 -17.90 -18.41 -8.69
N GLU A 91 -18.59 -17.27 -8.69
CA GLU A 91 -18.69 -16.41 -9.88
C GLU A 91 -18.13 -15.01 -9.62
N PHE A 92 -17.35 -14.48 -10.57
CA PHE A 92 -16.82 -13.12 -10.52
C PHE A 92 -17.54 -12.20 -11.50
N HIS A 93 -18.33 -11.25 -10.95
CA HIS A 93 -19.08 -10.29 -11.75
C HIS A 93 -18.34 -8.94 -11.86
N LEU A 94 -17.32 -8.88 -12.72
CA LEU A 94 -16.51 -7.67 -12.90
C LEU A 94 -17.29 -6.52 -13.55
N ARG A 95 -16.91 -5.28 -13.17
CA ARG A 95 -17.51 -4.02 -13.65
C ARG A 95 -18.98 -3.84 -13.26
N TRP A 96 -19.44 -4.54 -12.23
CA TRP A 96 -20.74 -4.33 -11.60
C TRP A 96 -20.56 -3.57 -10.28
N GLY A 97 -21.01 -2.32 -10.24
CA GLY A 97 -20.96 -1.52 -9.01
C GLY A 97 -22.23 -1.72 -8.17
N CYS A 98 -22.06 -2.02 -6.89
CA CYS A 98 -23.14 -1.99 -5.90
C CYS A 98 -23.53 -0.53 -5.64
N ARG A 99 -24.79 -0.19 -5.89
CA ARG A 99 -25.32 1.19 -5.75
C ARG A 99 -26.07 1.37 -4.45
N GLU A 100 -26.76 0.34 -4.00
CA GLU A 100 -27.63 0.41 -2.84
C GLU A 100 -27.75 -0.95 -2.18
N ILE A 101 -27.78 -0.95 -0.85
CA ILE A 101 -28.19 -2.10 -0.03
C ILE A 101 -29.69 -2.00 0.16
N LEU A 102 -30.44 -2.98 -0.33
CA LEU A 102 -31.88 -3.08 -0.08
C LEU A 102 -32.07 -3.84 1.24
N TYR A 103 -32.84 -3.28 2.16
CA TYR A 103 -33.08 -3.88 3.47
C TYR A 103 -34.46 -3.53 4.01
N ASN A 104 -34.98 -4.40 4.86
CA ASN A 104 -36.19 -4.19 5.63
C ASN A 104 -35.85 -4.10 7.12
N ARG A 105 -36.63 -3.32 7.86
CA ARG A 105 -36.62 -3.38 9.32
C ARG A 105 -37.64 -4.40 9.79
N SER A 106 -37.23 -5.30 10.67
CA SER A 106 -38.14 -6.19 11.35
C SER A 106 -38.86 -5.45 12.49
N THR A 107 -40.00 -6.00 12.92
CA THR A 107 -40.86 -5.43 13.96
C THR A 107 -40.19 -5.37 15.34
N ASP A 108 -39.13 -6.16 15.55
CA ASP A 108 -38.28 -6.18 16.75
C ASP A 108 -37.08 -5.21 16.66
N GLY A 109 -36.98 -4.41 15.60
CA GLY A 109 -35.89 -3.44 15.40
C GLY A 109 -34.65 -3.99 14.71
N GLY A 110 -34.63 -5.27 14.34
CA GLY A 110 -33.59 -5.86 13.51
C GLY A 110 -33.55 -5.30 12.08
N THR A 111 -32.42 -5.46 11.41
CA THR A 111 -32.23 -5.07 10.01
C THR A 111 -31.90 -6.30 9.18
N LEU A 112 -32.72 -6.58 8.16
CA LEU A 112 -32.53 -7.71 7.25
C LEU A 112 -32.25 -7.18 5.84
N VAL A 113 -31.06 -7.49 5.31
CA VAL A 113 -30.72 -7.19 3.91
C VAL A 113 -31.49 -8.13 2.99
N THR A 114 -32.21 -7.56 2.02
CA THR A 114 -33.05 -8.28 1.07
C THR A 114 -32.45 -8.36 -0.33
N GLY A 115 -31.44 -7.54 -0.63
CA GLY A 115 -30.72 -7.60 -1.89
C GLY A 115 -29.69 -6.48 -2.07
N LEU A 116 -28.89 -6.59 -3.13
CA LEU A 116 -27.97 -5.55 -3.57
C LEU A 116 -28.40 -5.04 -4.95
N ALA A 117 -28.63 -3.73 -5.06
CA ALA A 117 -28.89 -3.10 -6.33
C ALA A 117 -27.56 -2.88 -7.07
N MET A 118 -27.34 -3.65 -8.14
CA MET A 118 -26.11 -3.65 -8.93
C MET A 118 -26.33 -2.94 -10.26
N SER A 119 -25.29 -2.27 -10.76
CA SER A 119 -25.33 -1.62 -12.09
C SER A 119 -24.04 -1.82 -12.88
N LYS A 120 -24.17 -1.90 -14.20
CA LYS A 120 -23.06 -1.94 -15.16
C LYS A 120 -23.48 -1.24 -16.46
N ALA A 121 -22.86 -0.10 -16.76
CA ALA A 121 -23.28 0.78 -17.85
C ALA A 121 -24.79 1.09 -17.75
N THR A 122 -25.59 0.70 -18.75
CA THR A 122 -27.04 0.87 -18.78
C THR A 122 -27.82 -0.25 -18.09
N ASN A 123 -27.17 -1.35 -17.72
CA ASN A 123 -27.81 -2.50 -17.10
C ASN A 123 -27.95 -2.33 -15.58
N LYS A 124 -29.07 -2.79 -15.05
CA LYS A 124 -29.38 -2.85 -13.63
C LYS A 124 -29.88 -4.25 -13.28
N LYS A 125 -29.48 -4.76 -12.12
CA LYS A 125 -30.04 -6.01 -11.56
C LYS A 125 -30.08 -5.92 -10.05
N ILE A 126 -30.99 -6.67 -9.44
CA ILE A 126 -30.98 -6.92 -8.00
C ILE A 126 -30.37 -8.30 -7.79
N VAL A 127 -29.34 -8.38 -6.97
CA VAL A 127 -28.73 -9.65 -6.56
C VAL A 127 -29.26 -10.01 -5.19
N THR A 128 -29.73 -11.25 -5.04
CA THR A 128 -30.19 -11.81 -3.77
C THR A 128 -29.31 -12.99 -3.37
N ALA A 129 -29.13 -13.19 -2.07
CA ALA A 129 -28.32 -14.25 -1.49
C ALA A 129 -28.77 -14.51 -0.03
N ASP A 130 -28.35 -15.65 0.52
CA ASP A 130 -28.60 -16.00 1.92
C ASP A 130 -27.78 -15.12 2.89
N ALA A 131 -26.62 -14.63 2.44
CA ALA A 131 -25.74 -13.76 3.20
C ALA A 131 -25.05 -12.73 2.30
N TYR A 132 -24.74 -11.55 2.87
CA TYR A 132 -24.08 -10.45 2.17
C TYR A 132 -22.83 -10.03 2.93
N VAL A 133 -21.72 -9.86 2.22
CA VAL A 133 -20.45 -9.37 2.77
C VAL A 133 -19.99 -8.17 1.96
N ALA A 134 -19.75 -7.04 2.63
CA ALA A 134 -19.21 -5.84 2.01
C ALA A 134 -17.70 -5.75 2.27
N ALA A 135 -16.90 -6.33 1.37
CA ALA A 135 -15.44 -6.23 1.39
C ALA A 135 -14.98 -4.96 0.63
N CYS A 136 -15.43 -3.79 1.07
CA CYS A 136 -15.10 -2.50 0.46
C CYS A 136 -13.94 -1.81 1.20
N ASP A 137 -13.24 -0.93 0.49
CA ASP A 137 -12.36 0.07 1.10
C ASP A 137 -13.18 1.09 1.92
N VAL A 138 -12.49 1.90 2.75
CA VAL A 138 -13.15 2.89 3.62
C VAL A 138 -14.04 3.86 2.84
N PRO A 139 -13.61 4.48 1.72
CA PRO A 139 -14.50 5.33 0.92
C PRO A 139 -15.68 4.57 0.32
N GLY A 140 -15.45 3.34 -0.15
CA GLY A 140 -16.48 2.49 -0.75
C GLY A 140 -17.57 2.11 0.25
N ILE A 141 -17.19 1.69 1.47
CA ILE A 141 -18.16 1.33 2.51
C ILE A 141 -18.90 2.57 3.03
N LYS A 142 -18.21 3.71 3.26
CA LYS A 142 -18.84 4.97 3.68
C LYS A 142 -19.92 5.42 2.70
N ARG A 143 -19.71 5.20 1.39
CA ARG A 143 -20.66 5.49 0.31
C ARG A 143 -21.79 4.48 0.21
N LEU A 144 -21.51 3.20 0.47
CA LEU A 144 -22.48 2.11 0.30
C LEU A 144 -23.46 1.99 1.48
N LEU A 145 -23.01 2.30 2.70
CA LEU A 145 -23.84 2.17 3.90
C LEU A 145 -25.06 3.11 3.84
N PRO A 146 -26.28 2.61 4.15
CA PRO A 146 -27.45 3.45 4.30
C PRO A 146 -27.26 4.51 5.38
N GLN A 147 -27.67 5.76 5.13
CA GLN A 147 -27.50 6.85 6.10
C GLN A 147 -28.19 6.55 7.43
N GLU A 148 -29.31 5.85 7.41
CA GLU A 148 -30.03 5.46 8.63
C GLU A 148 -29.21 4.55 9.54
N TRP A 149 -28.29 3.75 8.97
CA TRP A 149 -27.47 2.82 9.73
C TRP A 149 -26.41 3.51 10.57
N LYS A 150 -26.08 4.78 10.26
CA LYS A 150 -25.22 5.61 11.11
C LYS A 150 -25.74 5.80 12.54
N LYS A 151 -27.03 5.54 12.79
CA LYS A 151 -27.59 5.56 14.15
C LYS A 151 -27.05 4.40 15.01
N MET A 152 -26.52 3.36 14.39
CA MET A 152 -25.87 2.24 15.07
C MET A 152 -24.38 2.55 15.22
N GLU A 153 -23.88 2.56 16.46
CA GLU A 153 -22.51 2.95 16.80
C GLU A 153 -21.45 2.21 15.97
N ILE A 154 -21.64 0.92 15.70
CA ILE A 154 -20.72 0.12 14.91
C ILE A 154 -20.50 0.66 13.49
N PHE A 155 -21.55 1.20 12.85
CA PHE A 155 -21.46 1.79 11.52
C PHE A 155 -21.04 3.26 11.58
N ASP A 156 -21.42 3.99 12.63
CA ASP A 156 -20.95 5.36 12.85
C ASP A 156 -19.42 5.41 12.99
N ASN A 157 -18.84 4.46 13.72
CA ASN A 157 -17.39 4.37 13.93
C ASN A 157 -16.59 4.23 12.62
N ILE A 158 -17.18 3.69 11.55
CA ILE A 158 -16.53 3.63 10.22
C ILE A 158 -16.28 5.04 9.66
N TYR A 159 -17.12 6.01 10.00
CA TYR A 159 -16.98 7.39 9.54
C TYR A 159 -15.83 8.15 10.20
N LYS A 160 -15.27 7.60 11.29
CA LYS A 160 -14.06 8.12 11.96
C LYS A 160 -12.75 7.67 11.30
N LEU A 161 -12.80 6.73 10.36
CA LEU A 161 -11.64 6.22 9.64
C LEU A 161 -11.38 7.07 8.42
N ASP A 162 -10.21 7.67 8.27
CA ASP A 162 -9.86 8.47 7.09
C ASP A 162 -8.67 7.86 6.36
N GLY A 163 -8.78 7.77 5.04
CA GLY A 163 -7.73 7.22 4.22
C GLY A 163 -6.59 8.21 4.05
N VAL A 164 -5.36 7.72 4.04
CA VAL A 164 -4.15 8.49 3.78
C VAL A 164 -3.83 8.43 2.28
N PRO A 165 -3.47 9.56 1.63
CA PRO A 165 -3.07 9.52 0.24
C PRO A 165 -1.66 8.94 0.07
N VAL A 166 -1.48 8.16 -0.99
CA VAL A 166 -0.19 7.57 -1.37
C VAL A 166 0.02 7.72 -2.87
N VAL A 167 1.26 7.97 -3.25
CA VAL A 167 1.68 8.00 -4.66
C VAL A 167 2.78 6.97 -4.87
N THR A 168 2.60 6.08 -5.84
CA THR A 168 3.63 5.14 -6.26
C THR A 168 4.19 5.57 -7.60
N VAL A 169 5.52 5.67 -7.69
CA VAL A 169 6.23 6.03 -8.91
C VAL A 169 7.08 4.85 -9.33
N GLN A 170 7.02 4.50 -10.61
CA GLN A 170 7.87 3.47 -11.21
C GLN A 170 8.77 4.10 -12.27
N LEU A 171 10.05 3.78 -12.24
CA LEU A 171 11.08 4.29 -13.15
C LEU A 171 11.87 3.10 -13.73
N ARG A 172 11.76 2.89 -15.04
CA ARG A 172 12.58 1.92 -15.77
C ARG A 172 13.81 2.59 -16.33
N TYR A 173 14.97 1.97 -16.15
CA TYR A 173 16.24 2.45 -16.67
C TYR A 173 16.80 1.55 -17.77
N ASN A 174 17.66 2.11 -18.62
CA ASN A 174 18.48 1.37 -19.60
C ASN A 174 19.77 0.78 -19.00
N GLY A 175 19.84 0.64 -17.68
CA GLY A 175 20.93 0.03 -16.91
C GLY A 175 20.52 -0.16 -15.45
N TRP A 176 21.43 -0.67 -14.63
CA TRP A 176 21.17 -1.01 -13.24
C TRP A 176 21.41 0.18 -12.30
N VAL A 177 20.39 0.53 -11.51
CA VAL A 177 20.49 1.49 -10.42
C VAL A 177 20.87 0.72 -9.15
N THR A 178 22.15 0.81 -8.78
CA THR A 178 22.75 -0.02 -7.73
C THR A 178 23.58 0.81 -6.75
N GLU A 179 23.79 0.26 -5.57
CA GLU A 179 24.71 0.73 -4.54
C GLU A 179 26.20 0.62 -4.93
N LEU A 180 26.50 -0.13 -5.98
CA LEU A 180 27.86 -0.39 -6.42
C LEU A 180 28.47 0.82 -7.12
N GLN A 181 29.76 1.03 -6.89
CA GLN A 181 30.54 2.10 -7.55
C GLN A 181 31.09 1.70 -8.91
N ASP A 182 30.90 0.44 -9.35
CA ASP A 182 31.33 -0.04 -10.65
C ASP A 182 30.34 0.34 -11.76
N LEU A 183 30.69 1.38 -12.52
CA LEU A 183 29.88 1.86 -13.62
C LEU A 183 29.82 0.86 -14.79
N ASN A 184 30.87 0.08 -15.06
CA ASN A 184 30.82 -0.88 -16.16
C ASN A 184 29.84 -2.00 -15.83
N HIS A 185 29.84 -2.46 -14.58
CA HIS A 185 28.94 -3.50 -14.12
C HIS A 185 27.47 -3.02 -13.98
N SER A 186 27.24 -1.75 -13.69
CA SER A 186 25.88 -1.18 -13.71
C SER A 186 25.33 -0.90 -15.11
N ARG A 187 26.19 -0.78 -16.14
CA ARG A 187 25.77 -0.49 -17.53
C ARG A 187 25.55 -1.73 -18.38
N GLN A 188 26.13 -2.87 -18.00
CA GLN A 188 25.88 -4.13 -18.69
C GLN A 188 24.43 -4.61 -18.43
N LEU A 189 23.84 -5.31 -19.39
CA LEU A 189 22.45 -5.79 -19.33
C LEU A 189 22.35 -7.33 -19.42
N LYS A 190 23.49 -8.02 -19.28
CA LYS A 190 23.59 -9.48 -19.36
C LYS A 190 23.20 -10.15 -18.04
N GLU A 191 23.46 -9.48 -16.93
CA GLU A 191 23.21 -9.98 -15.59
C GLU A 191 22.54 -8.89 -14.76
N ALA A 192 21.56 -9.27 -13.93
CA ALA A 192 20.91 -8.35 -13.02
C ALA A 192 21.81 -8.08 -11.82
N THR A 193 21.97 -6.81 -11.45
CA THR A 193 22.88 -6.38 -10.39
C THR A 193 22.18 -5.37 -9.50
N GLY A 194 22.39 -5.48 -8.18
CA GLY A 194 21.93 -4.52 -7.18
C GLY A 194 21.36 -5.21 -5.94
N LEU A 195 20.68 -4.42 -5.10
CA LEU A 195 20.03 -4.92 -3.89
C LEU A 195 18.70 -5.63 -4.21
N ASP A 196 18.66 -6.94 -4.00
CA ASP A 196 17.44 -7.74 -3.98
C ASP A 196 16.78 -7.67 -2.59
N ASN A 197 16.20 -6.51 -2.26
CA ASN A 197 15.49 -6.32 -0.99
C ASN A 197 14.48 -5.15 -1.06
N LEU A 198 13.60 -5.07 -0.06
CA LEU A 198 12.85 -3.85 0.24
C LEU A 198 13.75 -2.89 1.02
N LEU A 199 13.88 -1.67 0.51
CA LEU A 199 14.77 -0.65 1.04
C LEU A 199 13.97 0.49 1.66
N TYR A 200 14.56 1.13 2.66
CA TYR A 200 14.02 2.31 3.33
C TYR A 200 15.03 3.44 3.26
N THR A 201 14.56 4.68 3.18
CA THR A 201 15.45 5.84 3.18
C THR A 201 14.84 7.01 3.95
N PRO A 202 15.61 7.67 4.83
CA PRO A 202 15.24 8.98 5.40
C PRO A 202 15.70 10.16 4.52
N ASP A 203 16.41 9.90 3.43
CA ASP A 203 17.10 10.91 2.62
C ASP A 203 16.39 11.18 1.27
N ALA A 204 15.14 10.71 1.13
CA ALA A 204 14.25 10.98 0.02
C ALA A 204 12.79 11.05 0.49
N ASP A 205 11.92 11.61 -0.35
CA ASP A 205 10.49 11.73 -0.09
C ASP A 205 9.74 10.40 -0.21
N PHE A 206 10.34 9.39 -0.87
CA PHE A 206 9.83 8.03 -0.84
C PHE A 206 10.36 7.28 0.38
N SER A 207 9.47 6.70 1.17
CA SER A 207 9.82 6.06 2.44
C SER A 207 10.43 4.68 2.23
N CYS A 208 9.83 3.91 1.32
CA CYS A 208 10.31 2.60 0.91
C CYS A 208 10.32 2.46 -0.62
N PHE A 209 11.26 1.64 -1.10
CA PHE A 209 11.42 1.37 -2.52
C PHE A 209 12.10 0.02 -2.75
N ALA A 210 11.96 -0.50 -3.96
CA ALA A 210 12.63 -1.72 -4.39
C ALA A 210 12.87 -1.69 -5.90
N ASP A 211 13.90 -2.39 -6.37
CA ASP A 211 14.04 -2.72 -7.78
C ASP A 211 13.24 -4.00 -8.07
N LEU A 212 12.11 -3.85 -8.75
CA LEU A 212 11.23 -4.97 -9.09
C LEU A 212 11.88 -5.94 -10.10
N ALA A 213 12.84 -5.48 -10.90
CA ALA A 213 13.58 -6.36 -11.81
C ALA A 213 14.47 -7.36 -11.05
N LEU A 214 14.83 -7.07 -9.79
CA LEU A 214 15.56 -7.96 -8.89
C LEU A 214 14.61 -8.71 -7.96
N THR A 215 13.75 -7.97 -7.27
CA THR A 215 12.90 -8.48 -6.18
C THR A 215 11.65 -9.24 -6.63
N SER A 216 11.24 -9.03 -7.88
CA SER A 216 10.03 -9.63 -8.45
C SER A 216 10.26 -10.04 -9.92
N PRO A 217 11.29 -10.85 -10.21
CA PRO A 217 11.87 -10.94 -11.54
C PRO A 217 10.98 -11.64 -12.57
N GLU A 218 10.03 -12.49 -12.16
CA GLU A 218 9.25 -13.32 -13.09
C GLU A 218 8.45 -12.51 -14.12
N ASP A 219 7.94 -11.34 -13.71
CA ASP A 219 7.18 -10.45 -14.60
C ASP A 219 7.87 -9.10 -14.86
N TYR A 220 8.87 -8.73 -14.05
CA TYR A 220 9.45 -7.38 -14.07
C TYR A 220 10.92 -7.33 -14.49
N TYR A 221 11.62 -8.46 -14.52
CA TYR A 221 12.89 -8.57 -15.25
C TYR A 221 12.60 -8.71 -16.74
N ILE A 222 13.22 -7.86 -17.56
CA ILE A 222 13.08 -7.90 -19.01
C ILE A 222 14.48 -7.91 -19.61
N GLU A 223 14.80 -8.95 -20.38
CA GLU A 223 16.09 -9.08 -21.04
C GLU A 223 16.41 -7.84 -21.89
N GLY A 224 17.61 -7.28 -21.73
CA GLY A 224 18.00 -6.05 -22.41
C GLY A 224 17.40 -4.76 -21.84
N GLN A 225 16.75 -4.82 -20.67
CA GLN A 225 16.40 -3.65 -19.86
C GLN A 225 17.10 -3.70 -18.50
N GLY A 226 17.24 -2.53 -17.87
CA GLY A 226 17.79 -2.41 -16.54
C GLY A 226 16.72 -2.35 -15.45
N SER A 227 17.07 -1.67 -14.36
CA SER A 227 16.28 -1.56 -13.14
C SER A 227 14.86 -1.05 -13.38
N LEU A 228 13.90 -1.60 -12.63
CA LEU A 228 12.56 -1.04 -12.43
C LEU A 228 12.40 -0.62 -10.98
N LEU A 229 12.76 0.61 -10.67
CA LEU A 229 12.55 1.13 -9.33
C LEU A 229 11.07 1.43 -9.11
N GLN A 230 10.50 0.89 -8.04
CA GLN A 230 9.22 1.29 -7.50
C GLN A 230 9.44 2.05 -6.20
N CYS A 231 9.05 3.33 -6.19
CA CYS A 231 9.21 4.25 -5.07
C CYS A 231 7.83 4.64 -4.51
N VAL A 232 7.65 4.50 -3.20
CA VAL A 232 6.39 4.81 -2.51
C VAL A 232 6.52 6.14 -1.77
N LEU A 233 5.79 7.17 -2.24
CA LEU A 233 5.77 8.52 -1.68
C LEU A 233 4.71 8.62 -0.59
N THR A 234 5.16 8.79 0.65
CA THR A 234 4.34 8.87 1.86
C THR A 234 4.99 9.87 2.82
N PRO A 235 4.30 10.96 3.22
CA PRO A 235 2.90 11.27 2.90
C PRO A 235 2.69 11.64 1.42
N GLY A 236 1.57 11.21 0.84
CA GLY A 236 1.26 11.47 -0.58
C GLY A 236 0.65 12.84 -0.86
N ASP A 237 0.14 13.55 0.17
CA ASP A 237 -0.57 14.84 0.03
C ASP A 237 0.17 15.88 -0.83
N PRO A 238 1.49 16.12 -0.65
CA PRO A 238 2.21 17.13 -1.42
C PRO A 238 2.26 16.83 -2.93
N TYR A 239 2.09 15.54 -3.28
CA TYR A 239 2.20 15.02 -4.64
C TYR A 239 0.86 14.89 -5.36
N MET A 240 -0.25 14.77 -4.61
CA MET A 240 -1.59 14.65 -5.18
C MET A 240 -1.94 15.73 -6.22
N PRO A 241 -1.70 17.04 -5.98
CA PRO A 241 -2.07 18.09 -6.94
C PRO A 241 -1.09 18.24 -8.12
N LEU A 242 0.09 17.62 -8.07
CA LEU A 242 1.13 17.80 -9.09
C LEU A 242 0.84 17.03 -10.38
N LEU A 243 1.35 17.49 -11.52
CA LEU A 243 1.32 16.70 -12.76
C LEU A 243 2.29 15.51 -12.67
N ASN A 244 1.99 14.40 -13.34
CA ASN A 244 2.79 13.19 -13.26
C ASN A 244 4.26 13.43 -13.65
N GLU A 245 4.50 14.28 -14.65
CA GLU A 245 5.83 14.64 -15.13
C GLU A 245 6.66 15.35 -14.05
N GLU A 246 6.04 16.22 -13.25
CA GLU A 246 6.70 16.91 -12.15
C GLU A 246 7.05 15.94 -11.01
N ILE A 247 6.16 14.98 -10.72
CA ILE A 247 6.41 13.92 -9.73
C ILE A 247 7.59 13.05 -10.18
N ILE A 248 7.56 12.58 -11.43
CA ILE A 248 8.63 11.78 -12.04
C ILE A 248 9.96 12.51 -11.96
N LYS A 249 9.99 13.81 -12.32
CA LYS A 249 11.19 14.63 -12.28
C LYS A 249 11.78 14.71 -10.87
N ARG A 250 10.95 14.94 -9.85
CA ARG A 250 11.40 14.98 -8.44
C ARG A 250 11.95 13.65 -7.97
N VAL A 251 11.22 12.56 -8.20
CA VAL A 251 11.65 11.22 -7.77
C VAL A 251 12.92 10.80 -8.51
N SER A 252 13.00 11.06 -9.82
CA SER A 252 14.21 10.75 -10.60
C SER A 252 15.42 11.52 -10.09
N GLN A 253 15.27 12.78 -9.66
CA GLN A 253 16.38 13.54 -9.07
C GLN A 253 16.82 12.91 -7.75
N GLN A 254 15.88 12.56 -6.87
CA GLN A 254 16.20 11.91 -5.60
C GLN A 254 16.87 10.54 -5.79
N VAL A 255 16.48 9.78 -6.81
CA VAL A 255 17.19 8.54 -7.18
C VAL A 255 18.64 8.82 -7.59
N LEU A 256 18.91 9.88 -8.36
CA LEU A 256 20.27 10.27 -8.75
C LEU A 256 21.13 10.71 -7.55
N ASP A 257 20.49 11.30 -6.55
CA ASP A 257 21.15 11.75 -5.32
C ASP A 257 21.50 10.56 -4.42
N LEU A 258 20.58 9.58 -4.29
CA LEU A 258 20.80 8.36 -3.53
C LEU A 258 21.76 7.37 -4.23
N PHE A 259 21.67 7.25 -5.55
CA PHE A 259 22.40 6.25 -6.34
C PHE A 259 23.22 6.90 -7.45
N PRO A 260 24.52 7.17 -7.20
CA PRO A 260 25.42 7.71 -8.22
C PRO A 260 25.51 6.85 -9.48
N SER A 261 25.27 5.53 -9.39
CA SER A 261 25.20 4.60 -10.52
C SER A 261 24.11 4.94 -11.54
N ALA A 262 23.04 5.64 -11.13
CA ALA A 262 21.98 6.09 -12.03
C ALA A 262 22.42 7.25 -12.95
N ARG A 263 23.54 7.93 -12.66
CA ARG A 263 23.99 9.09 -13.44
C ARG A 263 24.42 8.70 -14.85
N GLY A 264 23.74 9.26 -15.85
CA GLY A 264 23.97 8.90 -17.25
C GLY A 264 23.21 7.67 -17.73
N LEU A 265 22.33 7.10 -16.89
CA LEU A 265 21.26 6.24 -17.37
C LEU A 265 20.09 7.10 -17.86
N GLU A 266 19.34 6.55 -18.81
CA GLU A 266 18.10 7.12 -19.30
C GLU A 266 16.92 6.39 -18.67
N VAL A 267 15.92 7.16 -18.24
CA VAL A 267 14.62 6.61 -17.83
C VAL A 267 13.83 6.32 -19.11
N THR A 268 13.66 5.04 -19.43
CA THR A 268 13.02 4.58 -20.68
C THR A 268 11.52 4.41 -20.57
N TRP A 269 11.01 4.25 -19.34
CA TRP A 269 9.58 4.13 -19.08
C TRP A 269 9.25 4.58 -17.66
N THR A 270 8.05 5.15 -17.48
CA THR A 270 7.57 5.62 -16.19
C THR A 270 6.10 5.31 -15.98
N SER A 271 5.70 5.21 -14.70
CA SER A 271 4.31 5.16 -14.28
C SER A 271 4.13 5.88 -12.96
N VAL A 272 2.99 6.55 -12.80
CA VAL A 272 2.59 7.22 -11.56
C VAL A 272 1.18 6.78 -11.22
N VAL A 273 1.01 6.20 -10.05
CA VAL A 273 -0.29 5.77 -9.51
C VAL A 273 -0.59 6.59 -8.27
N LYS A 274 -1.71 7.30 -8.26
CA LYS A 274 -2.17 8.11 -7.14
C LYS A 274 -3.41 7.48 -6.51
N ILE A 275 -3.38 7.24 -5.21
CA ILE A 275 -4.51 6.73 -4.43
C ILE A 275 -4.78 7.74 -3.32
N GLY A 276 -5.88 8.48 -3.42
CA GLY A 276 -6.18 9.57 -2.47
C GLY A 276 -6.67 9.12 -1.10
N GLN A 277 -7.09 7.85 -0.97
CA GLN A 277 -7.64 7.27 0.26
C GLN A 277 -7.22 5.80 0.33
N SER A 278 -6.04 5.52 0.88
CA SER A 278 -5.44 4.17 0.91
C SER A 278 -5.60 3.47 2.26
N LEU A 279 -4.53 3.36 3.06
CA LEU A 279 -4.56 2.90 4.45
C LEU A 279 -5.27 3.93 5.35
N TYR A 280 -5.77 3.47 6.50
CA TYR A 280 -6.52 4.25 7.49
C TYR A 280 -6.09 3.89 8.92
#